data_AF-A0A9P0NWB5-F1
#
_entry.id   AF-A0A9P0NWB5-F1
#
_cell.length_a   1.000
_cell.length_b   1.000
_cell.length_c   1.000
_cell.angle_alpha   90.00
_cell.angle_beta   90.00
_cell.angle_gamma   90.00
#
_symmetry.space_group_name_H-M   'P 1'
#
loop_
_entity.id
_entity.type
_entity.pdbx_description
1 polymer ?
#
loop_
_entity_poly.entity_id
_entity_poly.type
_entity_poly.pdbx_seq_one_letter_code
_entity_poly.pdbx_strand_id
1 'polypeptide(L)'
;MEEVDKIIIDSLKQLECDFGAITTLKQFDADMVVKAVSYCLEAITPDVTFPKKLPPSMITRLKVASDIAEHIKDLGFRGDMGYQTILYCNEVEIRRVLMFLIERLPREESKTVAPIEQTGYVPRLVKYIEENLKESLNQLWVPSFFLKNGIRTCGDGEIVNSFGNCRPLETICLDIPDPSTENDELKQYWADTVSPVSKQCSVKQLIPSLLFNDSSFPTSTNLKNMSEYDQQNLVEKVESDIQLCKELNEASNNVSKNKAEIDQVIEEVQSLNVELNALRETLKTDGQHLAQVVAMKNEEQEILKRTMSKVKLKLKTNTLVTTNKEENKAGLKNLIQNAKDHLVKLANQWNEVQTPLLEELKTLQSTLTEAEKKLQEEKYKLNAIKTTHAKLIDDLKEKTVMEQNLLQKYHQMGSNSNRSAYTRRILEIIGNIRKQHNEIQKVLKDTRRIQKDINNLTGQVDRSFTLSDELIFRDAKSDEIARKAYKLLASLRDECSLILRAVTELGQTERESRNLYEQIETEKSKEISLKLERVTSDLAQIEKETHTLVNRTEN
;
A
#
# COMPACT_ATOMS: atom_id res chain seq x y z
N MET A 1 -17.09 -38.22 20.44
CA MET A 1 -16.67 -38.94 19.21
C MET A 1 -17.91 -39.40 18.46
N GLU A 2 -18.80 -40.19 19.07
CA GLU A 2 -20.04 -40.67 18.40
C GLU A 2 -21.05 -39.57 18.04
N GLU A 3 -21.11 -38.46 18.78
CA GLU A 3 -22.01 -37.34 18.48
C GLU A 3 -21.62 -36.58 17.20
N VAL A 4 -20.32 -36.40 16.96
CA VAL A 4 -19.80 -35.77 15.74
C VAL A 4 -20.09 -36.65 14.53
N ASP A 5 -19.97 -37.97 14.70
CA ASP A 5 -20.26 -38.93 13.63
C ASP A 5 -21.74 -38.91 13.25
N LYS A 6 -22.65 -38.76 14.22
CA LYS A 6 -24.09 -38.59 13.96
C LYS A 6 -24.38 -37.31 13.20
N ILE A 7 -23.78 -36.18 13.58
CA ILE A 7 -23.96 -34.88 12.89
C ILE A 7 -23.48 -34.96 11.44
N ILE A 8 -22.33 -35.62 11.20
CA ILE A 8 -21.80 -35.82 9.84
C ILE A 8 -22.77 -36.68 9.01
N ILE A 9 -23.26 -37.78 9.56
CA ILE A 9 -24.20 -38.69 8.87
C ILE A 9 -25.53 -37.98 8.58
N ASP A 10 -26.07 -37.22 9.52
CA ASP A 10 -27.34 -36.48 9.34
C ASP A 10 -27.19 -35.36 8.30
N SER A 11 -26.04 -34.70 8.24
CA SER A 11 -25.74 -33.68 7.21
C SER A 11 -25.57 -34.30 5.83
N LEU A 12 -24.95 -35.47 5.73
CA LEU A 12 -24.84 -36.21 4.47
C LEU A 12 -26.20 -36.72 3.96
N LYS A 13 -27.10 -37.13 4.87
CA LYS A 13 -28.49 -37.49 4.52
C LYS A 13 -29.29 -36.31 3.95
N GLN A 14 -29.02 -35.09 4.42
CA GLN A 14 -29.66 -33.87 3.88
C GLN A 14 -29.21 -33.55 2.44
N LEU A 15 -28.03 -34.00 2.01
CA LEU A 15 -27.51 -33.84 0.64
C LEU A 15 -27.93 -34.97 -0.30
N GLU A 16 -29.09 -35.60 -0.05
CA GLU A 16 -29.64 -36.75 -0.80
C GLU A 16 -28.67 -37.96 -0.92
N CYS A 17 -27.67 -38.08 -0.04
CA CYS A 17 -26.79 -39.23 -0.03
C CYS A 17 -27.42 -40.38 0.78
N ASP A 18 -28.11 -41.30 0.10
CA ASP A 18 -28.60 -42.50 0.77
C ASP A 18 -27.46 -43.51 0.99
N PHE A 19 -27.07 -43.65 2.26
CA PHE A 19 -26.07 -44.58 2.77
C PHE A 19 -26.69 -45.60 3.75
N GLY A 20 -27.97 -45.97 3.60
CA GLY A 20 -28.59 -47.02 4.42
C GLY A 20 -28.50 -46.79 5.95
N ALA A 21 -28.62 -47.87 6.73
CA ALA A 21 -28.67 -47.82 8.20
C ALA A 21 -27.27 -47.86 8.85
N ILE A 22 -26.43 -46.86 8.57
CA ILE A 22 -25.10 -46.73 9.19
C ILE A 22 -25.17 -45.82 10.43
N THR A 23 -24.67 -46.29 11.57
CA THR A 23 -24.67 -45.57 12.86
C THR A 23 -23.31 -45.00 13.26
N THR A 24 -22.22 -45.38 12.58
CA THR A 24 -20.85 -44.94 12.96
C THR A 24 -19.92 -44.87 11.75
N LEU A 25 -19.02 -43.87 11.72
CA LEU A 25 -18.05 -43.62 10.63
C LEU A 25 -17.05 -44.77 10.38
N LYS A 26 -17.01 -45.79 11.25
CA LYS A 26 -16.21 -47.02 11.07
C LYS A 26 -16.70 -47.95 9.96
N GLN A 27 -17.97 -47.84 9.59
CA GLN A 27 -18.61 -48.68 8.57
C GLN A 27 -18.48 -48.08 7.16
N PHE A 28 -17.73 -46.98 7.01
CA PHE A 28 -17.51 -46.34 5.71
C PHE A 28 -16.40 -47.06 4.94
N ASP A 29 -16.79 -47.69 3.83
CA ASP A 29 -15.84 -48.22 2.84
C ASP A 29 -15.32 -47.10 1.92
N ALA A 30 -14.19 -47.33 1.26
CA ALA A 30 -13.56 -46.36 0.35
C ALA A 30 -14.52 -45.84 -0.74
N ASP A 31 -15.42 -46.70 -1.24
CA ASP A 31 -16.46 -46.31 -2.20
C ASP A 31 -17.50 -45.37 -1.59
N MET A 32 -17.86 -45.56 -0.31
CA MET A 32 -18.80 -44.70 0.40
C MET A 32 -18.18 -43.34 0.73
N VAL A 33 -16.90 -43.31 1.07
CA VAL A 33 -16.15 -42.07 1.31
C VAL A 33 -16.04 -41.24 0.03
N VAL A 34 -15.68 -41.86 -1.10
CA VAL A 34 -15.60 -41.17 -2.40
C VAL A 34 -16.97 -40.66 -2.84
N LYS A 35 -18.02 -41.45 -2.62
CA LYS A 35 -19.39 -40.99 -2.85
C LYS A 35 -19.71 -39.78 -1.98
N ALA A 36 -19.48 -39.82 -0.66
CA ALA A 36 -19.79 -38.71 0.25
C ALA A 36 -19.01 -37.43 -0.08
N VAL A 37 -17.71 -37.58 -0.39
CA VAL A 37 -16.84 -36.47 -0.76
C VAL A 37 -17.22 -35.87 -2.11
N SER A 38 -17.55 -36.69 -3.11
CA SER A 38 -17.99 -36.17 -4.43
C SER A 38 -19.28 -35.35 -4.31
N TYR A 39 -20.26 -35.80 -3.53
CA TYR A 39 -21.49 -35.03 -3.29
C TYR A 39 -21.23 -33.73 -2.52
N CYS A 40 -20.33 -33.74 -1.53
CA CYS A 40 -19.96 -32.51 -0.84
C CYS A 40 -19.23 -31.53 -1.77
N LEU A 41 -18.34 -32.01 -2.65
CA LEU A 41 -17.62 -31.18 -3.60
C LEU A 41 -18.54 -30.62 -4.70
N GLU A 42 -19.47 -31.43 -5.22
CA GLU A 42 -20.49 -30.97 -6.18
C GLU A 42 -21.37 -29.87 -5.57
N ALA A 43 -21.68 -29.94 -4.27
CA ALA A 43 -22.47 -28.93 -3.58
C ALA A 43 -21.68 -27.64 -3.25
N ILE A 44 -20.35 -27.69 -3.12
CA ILE A 44 -19.51 -26.53 -2.82
C ILE A 44 -19.05 -25.83 -4.11
N THR A 45 -18.75 -26.61 -5.15
CA THR A 45 -18.28 -26.14 -6.46
C THR A 45 -19.08 -26.83 -7.57
N PRO A 46 -20.15 -26.22 -8.09
CA PRO A 46 -21.02 -26.85 -9.09
C PRO A 46 -20.34 -27.08 -10.45
N ASP A 47 -19.16 -26.49 -10.68
CA ASP A 47 -18.41 -26.59 -11.94
C ASP A 47 -17.58 -27.89 -12.09
N VAL A 48 -17.38 -28.66 -11.01
CA VAL A 48 -16.51 -29.85 -11.03
C VAL A 48 -17.28 -31.11 -10.63
N THR A 49 -17.46 -32.03 -11.58
CA THR A 49 -18.13 -33.33 -11.34
C THR A 49 -17.12 -34.45 -11.12
N PHE A 50 -17.26 -35.21 -10.04
CA PHE A 50 -16.39 -36.34 -9.72
C PHE A 50 -17.13 -37.69 -9.82
N PRO A 51 -16.44 -38.79 -10.15
CA PRO A 51 -17.07 -40.10 -10.25
C PRO A 51 -17.55 -40.60 -8.88
N LYS A 52 -18.84 -40.95 -8.81
CA LYS A 52 -19.54 -41.39 -7.57
C LYS A 52 -19.23 -42.84 -7.15
N LYS A 53 -18.39 -43.56 -7.91
CA LYS A 53 -17.92 -44.94 -7.64
C LYS A 53 -16.46 -45.08 -8.06
N LEU A 54 -15.65 -45.83 -7.31
CA LEU A 54 -14.26 -46.08 -7.70
C LEU A 54 -14.18 -47.01 -8.93
N PRO A 55 -13.32 -46.69 -9.92
CA PRO A 55 -13.10 -47.56 -11.07
C PRO A 55 -12.46 -48.90 -10.66
N PRO A 56 -12.60 -49.99 -11.43
CA PRO A 56 -12.08 -51.32 -11.05
C PRO A 56 -10.53 -51.41 -11.06
N SER A 57 -9.84 -50.55 -11.80
CA SER A 57 -8.38 -50.55 -11.92
C SER A 57 -7.70 -49.71 -10.83
N MET A 58 -6.76 -50.30 -10.08
CA MET A 58 -6.08 -49.68 -8.94
C MET A 58 -5.30 -48.41 -9.31
N ILE A 59 -4.68 -48.36 -10.50
CA ILE A 59 -3.95 -47.17 -10.96
C ILE A 59 -4.93 -46.01 -11.18
N THR A 60 -6.09 -46.30 -11.75
CA THR A 60 -7.14 -45.30 -11.97
C THR A 60 -7.77 -44.84 -10.65
N ARG A 61 -7.90 -45.75 -9.66
CA ARG A 61 -8.32 -45.39 -8.29
C ARG A 61 -7.35 -44.41 -7.63
N LEU A 62 -6.05 -44.63 -7.79
CA LEU A 62 -5.02 -43.73 -7.23
C LEU A 62 -5.05 -42.34 -7.87
N LYS A 63 -5.28 -42.26 -9.19
CA LYS A 63 -5.42 -40.97 -9.90
C LYS A 63 -6.65 -40.21 -9.41
N VAL A 64 -7.83 -40.83 -9.46
CA VAL A 64 -9.09 -40.21 -9.00
C VAL A 64 -9.00 -39.76 -7.53
N ALA A 65 -8.44 -40.59 -6.65
CA ALA A 65 -8.27 -40.21 -5.24
C ALA A 65 -7.22 -39.09 -5.05
N SER A 66 -6.21 -39.00 -5.93
CA SER A 66 -5.25 -37.89 -5.90
C SER A 66 -5.89 -36.59 -6.38
N ASP A 67 -6.67 -36.65 -7.47
CA ASP A 67 -7.37 -35.49 -8.05
C ASP A 67 -8.39 -34.90 -7.04
N ILE A 68 -9.16 -35.77 -6.36
CA ILE A 68 -10.07 -35.36 -5.29
C ILE A 68 -9.30 -34.73 -4.12
N ALA A 69 -8.18 -35.33 -3.71
CA ALA A 69 -7.38 -34.80 -2.61
C ALA A 69 -6.74 -33.44 -2.95
N GLU A 70 -6.36 -33.21 -4.20
CA GLU A 70 -5.84 -31.94 -4.70
C GLU A 70 -6.93 -30.86 -4.68
N HIS A 71 -8.14 -31.16 -5.17
CA HIS A 71 -9.26 -30.21 -5.10
C HIS A 71 -9.65 -29.84 -3.66
N ILE A 72 -9.61 -30.79 -2.72
CA ILE A 72 -9.85 -30.50 -1.30
C ILE A 72 -8.75 -29.62 -0.69
N LYS A 73 -7.49 -29.78 -1.15
CA LYS A 73 -6.38 -28.90 -0.75
C LYS A 73 -6.55 -27.50 -1.31
N ASP A 74 -6.98 -27.38 -2.56
CA ASP A 74 -7.23 -26.09 -3.21
C ASP A 74 -8.39 -25.34 -2.54
N LEU A 75 -9.39 -26.07 -2.03
CA LEU A 75 -10.43 -25.50 -1.15
C LEU A 75 -9.87 -25.01 0.21
N GLY A 76 -8.60 -25.24 0.52
CA GLY A 76 -7.89 -24.69 1.67
C GLY A 76 -7.78 -25.63 2.87
N PHE A 77 -7.88 -26.94 2.66
CA PHE A 77 -7.69 -27.90 3.75
C PHE A 77 -6.25 -27.89 4.29
N ARG A 78 -6.09 -27.55 5.57
CA ARG A 78 -4.79 -27.37 6.25
C ARG A 78 -4.11 -28.66 6.74
N GLY A 79 -4.53 -29.84 6.26
CA GLY A 79 -3.96 -31.14 6.65
C GLY A 79 -3.29 -31.86 5.49
N ASP A 80 -2.37 -32.78 5.80
CA ASP A 80 -1.70 -33.63 4.82
C ASP A 80 -2.71 -34.60 4.18
N MET A 81 -3.32 -34.16 3.08
CA MET A 81 -4.25 -34.97 2.30
C MET A 81 -3.52 -35.65 1.14
N GLY A 82 -3.78 -36.94 0.95
CA GLY A 82 -3.34 -37.67 -0.22
C GLY A 82 -4.32 -38.76 -0.58
N TYR A 83 -4.04 -39.49 -1.67
CA TYR A 83 -4.87 -40.63 -2.09
C TYR A 83 -5.03 -41.67 -0.98
N GLN A 84 -4.07 -41.75 -0.04
CA GLN A 84 -4.06 -42.71 1.06
C GLN A 84 -5.22 -42.49 2.03
N THR A 85 -5.55 -41.23 2.33
CA THR A 85 -6.64 -40.87 3.24
C THR A 85 -8.01 -41.32 2.72
N ILE A 86 -8.20 -41.26 1.40
CA ILE A 86 -9.44 -41.65 0.72
C ILE A 86 -9.52 -43.16 0.50
N LEU A 87 -8.40 -43.82 0.15
CA LEU A 87 -8.37 -45.25 -0.18
C LEU A 87 -8.25 -46.18 1.04
N TYR A 88 -7.53 -45.76 2.09
CA TYR A 88 -7.26 -46.59 3.27
C TYR A 88 -8.11 -46.22 4.49
N CYS A 89 -9.03 -45.26 4.32
CA CYS A 89 -10.12 -44.95 5.22
C CYS A 89 -9.74 -44.82 6.71
N ASN A 90 -8.77 -43.96 7.02
CA ASN A 90 -8.44 -43.67 8.42
C ASN A 90 -9.57 -42.86 9.07
N GLU A 91 -10.20 -43.40 10.13
CA GLU A 91 -11.37 -42.83 10.82
C GLU A 91 -11.17 -41.37 11.24
N VAL A 92 -9.96 -41.02 11.73
CA VAL A 92 -9.66 -39.67 12.23
C VAL A 92 -9.52 -38.69 11.09
N GLU A 93 -8.90 -39.11 9.99
CA GLU A 93 -8.67 -38.27 8.82
C GLU A 93 -9.96 -38.08 8.01
N ILE A 94 -10.74 -39.14 7.77
CA ILE A 94 -12.05 -39.03 7.11
C ILE A 94 -12.97 -38.09 7.89
N ARG A 95 -13.04 -38.23 9.22
CA ARG A 95 -13.86 -37.35 10.05
C ARG A 95 -13.44 -35.88 9.88
N ARG A 96 -12.15 -35.60 9.91
CA ARG A 96 -11.62 -34.24 9.74
C ARG A 96 -11.94 -33.68 8.36
N VAL A 97 -11.88 -34.51 7.32
CA VAL A 97 -12.15 -34.13 5.93
C VAL A 97 -13.64 -33.88 5.71
N LEU A 98 -14.51 -34.79 6.14
CA LEU A 98 -15.95 -34.62 6.02
C LEU A 98 -16.46 -33.46 6.88
N MET A 99 -15.91 -33.25 8.07
CA MET A 99 -16.24 -32.09 8.90
C MET A 99 -15.86 -30.77 8.21
N PHE A 100 -14.66 -30.72 7.61
CA PHE A 100 -14.24 -29.56 6.82
C PHE A 100 -15.14 -29.31 5.60
N LEU A 101 -15.50 -30.36 4.86
CA LEU A 101 -16.37 -30.24 3.70
C LEU A 101 -17.79 -29.82 4.11
N ILE A 102 -18.34 -30.41 5.18
CA ILE A 102 -19.68 -30.06 5.68
C ILE A 102 -19.74 -28.63 6.23
N GLU A 103 -18.68 -28.14 6.86
CA GLU A 103 -18.58 -26.74 7.29
C GLU A 103 -18.61 -25.75 6.11
N ARG A 104 -18.24 -26.21 4.90
CA ARG A 104 -18.19 -25.40 3.69
C ARG A 104 -19.36 -25.60 2.73
N LEU A 105 -20.27 -26.52 3.04
CA LEU A 105 -21.51 -26.64 2.30
C LEU A 105 -22.30 -25.32 2.40
N PRO A 106 -22.88 -24.83 1.29
CA PRO A 106 -23.79 -23.71 1.33
C PRO A 106 -24.99 -24.09 2.21
N ARG A 107 -25.04 -23.56 3.44
CA ARG A 107 -26.15 -23.81 4.37
C ARG A 107 -27.39 -23.10 3.87
N GLU A 108 -28.37 -23.85 3.38
CA GLU A 108 -29.70 -23.32 3.11
C GLU A 108 -30.44 -23.03 4.43
N GLU A 109 -30.37 -21.76 4.80
CA GLU A 109 -31.28 -20.93 5.60
C GLU A 109 -31.89 -21.48 6.90
N SER A 110 -31.34 -21.01 8.02
CA SER A 110 -32.20 -20.50 9.10
C SER A 110 -32.17 -18.97 9.07
N LYS A 111 -33.30 -18.40 8.64
CA LYS A 111 -33.71 -17.04 8.94
C LYS A 111 -33.56 -16.80 10.44
N THR A 112 -32.47 -16.20 10.87
CA THR A 112 -32.36 -15.37 12.08
C THR A 112 -30.96 -14.75 12.12
N VAL A 113 -30.91 -13.47 11.77
CA VAL A 113 -29.88 -12.51 12.17
C VAL A 113 -28.44 -12.91 11.81
N ALA A 114 -28.07 -12.73 10.54
CA ALA A 114 -26.71 -12.32 10.24
C ALA A 114 -26.43 -10.99 10.96
N PRO A 115 -25.26 -10.79 11.60
CA PRO A 115 -24.85 -9.45 11.99
C PRO A 115 -24.67 -8.66 10.70
N ILE A 116 -25.63 -7.77 10.48
CA ILE A 116 -25.52 -6.70 9.51
C ILE A 116 -24.35 -5.84 9.99
N GLU A 117 -23.14 -6.16 9.55
CA GLU A 117 -22.30 -5.07 9.08
C GLU A 117 -23.02 -4.54 7.84
N GLN A 118 -23.75 -3.45 8.03
CA GLN A 118 -24.14 -2.56 6.95
C GLN A 118 -22.85 -2.12 6.28
N THR A 119 -22.33 -2.96 5.38
CA THR A 119 -21.48 -2.49 4.30
C THR A 119 -22.38 -1.54 3.54
N GLY A 120 -22.22 -0.25 3.81
CA GLY A 120 -23.02 0.80 3.19
C GLY A 120 -23.01 0.64 1.67
N TYR A 121 -23.90 1.35 1.00
CA TYR A 121 -23.90 1.44 -0.47
C TYR A 121 -22.48 1.61 -1.04
N VAL A 122 -21.64 2.39 -0.35
CA VAL A 122 -20.24 2.67 -0.71
C VAL A 122 -19.36 1.40 -0.71
N PRO A 123 -19.20 0.60 0.37
CA PRO A 123 -18.41 -0.64 0.29
C PRO A 123 -18.89 -1.65 -0.77
N ARG A 124 -20.21 -1.73 -1.03
CA ARG A 124 -20.77 -2.57 -2.09
C ARG A 124 -20.35 -2.08 -3.48
N LEU A 125 -20.41 -0.77 -3.69
CA LEU A 125 -19.90 -0.11 -4.90
C LEU A 125 -18.40 -0.31 -5.07
N VAL A 126 -17.62 -0.18 -4.00
CA VAL A 126 -16.16 -0.37 -4.04
C VAL A 126 -15.83 -1.81 -4.45
N LYS A 127 -16.51 -2.80 -3.89
CA LYS A 127 -16.32 -4.20 -4.27
C LYS A 127 -16.72 -4.47 -5.73
N TYR A 128 -17.83 -3.88 -6.18
CA TYR A 128 -18.27 -3.96 -7.58
C TYR A 128 -17.28 -3.29 -8.55
N ILE A 129 -16.74 -2.12 -8.19
CA ILE A 129 -15.69 -1.43 -8.96
C ILE A 129 -14.40 -2.28 -8.98
N GLU A 130 -14.04 -2.89 -7.86
CA GLU A 130 -12.85 -3.74 -7.75
C GLU A 130 -12.95 -4.98 -8.64
N GLU A 131 -14.12 -5.64 -8.64
CA GLU A 131 -14.42 -6.78 -9.52
C GLU A 131 -14.35 -6.36 -11.00
N ASN A 132 -15.01 -5.25 -11.37
CA ASN A 132 -14.96 -4.72 -12.74
C ASN A 132 -13.55 -4.29 -13.19
N LEU A 133 -12.74 -3.71 -12.30
CA LEU A 133 -11.35 -3.35 -12.62
C LEU A 133 -10.47 -4.58 -12.82
N LYS A 134 -10.65 -5.64 -12.02
CA LYS A 134 -9.93 -6.90 -12.19
C LYS A 134 -10.27 -7.54 -13.54
N GLU A 135 -11.55 -7.62 -13.89
CA GLU A 135 -11.96 -8.11 -15.20
C GLU A 135 -11.42 -7.24 -16.34
N SER A 136 -11.44 -5.92 -16.16
CA SER A 136 -10.90 -4.97 -17.13
C SER A 136 -9.41 -5.12 -17.38
N LEU A 137 -8.61 -5.39 -16.35
CA LEU A 137 -7.16 -5.52 -16.46
C LEU A 137 -6.75 -6.81 -17.17
N ASN A 138 -7.62 -7.83 -17.15
CA ASN A 138 -7.40 -9.09 -17.86
C ASN A 138 -7.75 -9.00 -19.36
N GLN A 139 -8.35 -7.91 -19.82
CA GLN A 139 -8.65 -7.68 -21.23
C GLN A 139 -7.47 -6.97 -21.94
N LEU A 140 -7.31 -7.26 -23.24
CA LEU A 140 -6.34 -6.56 -24.09
C LEU A 140 -6.64 -5.05 -24.11
N TRP A 141 -5.62 -4.24 -23.84
CA TRP A 141 -5.76 -2.79 -23.88
C TRP A 141 -5.95 -2.31 -25.33
N VAL A 142 -7.09 -1.69 -25.60
CA VAL A 142 -7.43 -1.12 -26.92
C VAL A 142 -7.47 0.40 -26.81
N PRO A 143 -6.73 1.15 -27.65
CA PRO A 143 -6.81 2.61 -27.68
C PRO A 143 -8.24 3.11 -27.94
N SER A 144 -8.67 4.16 -27.24
CA SER A 144 -10.07 4.66 -27.26
C SER A 144 -10.58 5.06 -28.64
N PHE A 145 -9.69 5.37 -29.58
CA PHE A 145 -10.02 5.69 -30.97
C PHE A 145 -10.62 4.50 -31.73
N PHE A 146 -10.28 3.26 -31.36
CA PHE A 146 -10.84 2.05 -31.95
C PHE A 146 -12.17 1.62 -31.32
N LEU A 147 -12.61 2.30 -30.25
CA LEU A 147 -13.86 2.01 -29.55
C LEU A 147 -14.98 2.92 -30.07
N LYS A 148 -16.11 2.32 -30.46
CA LYS A 148 -17.29 3.07 -30.89
C LYS A 148 -17.81 3.90 -29.71
N ASN A 149 -17.73 5.22 -29.81
CA ASN A 149 -18.05 6.18 -28.75
C ASN A 149 -17.21 6.03 -27.45
N GLY A 150 -16.03 5.39 -27.52
CA GLY A 150 -15.22 5.12 -26.34
C GLY A 150 -15.83 4.08 -25.40
N ILE A 151 -16.88 3.35 -25.82
CA ILE A 151 -17.56 2.37 -24.99
C ILE A 151 -16.90 1.00 -25.18
N ARG A 152 -16.56 0.37 -24.06
CA ARG A 152 -16.09 -1.02 -24.01
C ARG A 152 -17.03 -1.83 -23.12
N THR A 153 -17.39 -3.03 -23.57
CA THR A 153 -18.18 -3.98 -22.79
C THR A 153 -17.25 -4.77 -21.88
N CYS A 154 -17.57 -4.82 -20.59
CA CYS A 154 -16.84 -5.59 -19.59
C CYS A 154 -17.87 -6.37 -18.76
N GLY A 155 -17.99 -7.68 -19.03
CA GLY A 155 -19.03 -8.51 -18.43
C GLY A 155 -20.43 -8.00 -18.77
N ASP A 156 -21.26 -7.82 -17.74
CA ASP A 156 -22.63 -7.27 -17.83
C ASP A 156 -22.67 -5.72 -17.86
N GLY A 157 -21.52 -5.04 -17.79
CA GLY A 157 -21.40 -3.59 -17.73
C GLY A 157 -20.81 -2.95 -18.99
N GLU A 158 -21.26 -1.72 -19.29
CA GLU A 158 -20.64 -0.86 -20.30
C GLU A 158 -19.73 0.16 -19.61
N ILE A 159 -18.43 0.10 -19.89
CA ILE A 159 -17.47 1.10 -19.42
C ILE A 159 -17.26 2.11 -20.53
N VAL A 160 -17.63 3.36 -20.25
CA VAL A 160 -17.31 4.47 -21.14
C VAL A 160 -15.92 4.97 -20.79
N ASN A 161 -14.94 4.70 -21.64
CA ASN A 161 -13.62 5.33 -21.60
C ASN A 161 -13.77 6.79 -22.11
N SER A 162 -14.50 7.59 -21.36
CA SER A 162 -14.67 9.02 -21.63
C SER A 162 -13.46 9.74 -21.04
N PHE A 163 -12.66 10.39 -21.87
CA PHE A 163 -11.74 11.43 -21.42
C PHE A 163 -12.49 12.74 -21.07
N GLY A 164 -13.76 12.66 -20.64
CA GLY A 164 -14.62 13.81 -20.42
C GLY A 164 -14.97 14.55 -21.72
N ASN A 165 -14.89 15.89 -21.69
CA ASN A 165 -15.16 16.76 -22.83
C ASN A 165 -14.09 16.72 -23.95
N CYS A 166 -13.12 15.81 -23.86
CA CYS A 166 -12.09 15.63 -24.87
C CYS A 166 -12.69 14.96 -26.11
N ARG A 167 -12.80 15.71 -27.21
CA ARG A 167 -13.09 15.15 -28.53
C ARG A 167 -11.78 14.62 -29.15
N PRO A 168 -11.84 13.54 -29.95
CA PRO A 168 -10.70 13.13 -30.76
C PRO A 168 -10.21 14.32 -31.60
N LEU A 169 -8.90 14.42 -31.77
CA LEU A 169 -8.29 15.45 -32.60
C LEU A 169 -8.69 15.19 -34.05
N GLU A 170 -9.64 15.98 -34.55
CA GLU A 170 -10.12 15.94 -35.94
C GLU A 170 -9.59 17.17 -36.66
N THR A 171 -8.72 16.96 -37.64
CA THR A 171 -8.28 17.98 -38.59
C THR A 171 -9.18 17.99 -39.81
N ILE A 172 -9.47 19.17 -40.34
CA ILE A 172 -10.19 19.38 -41.60
C ILE A 172 -9.25 20.19 -42.51
N CYS A 173 -9.15 19.83 -43.79
CA CYS A 173 -8.39 20.62 -44.74
C CYS A 173 -9.02 22.02 -44.86
N LEU A 174 -8.29 23.05 -44.43
CA LEU A 174 -8.70 24.45 -44.57
C LEU A 174 -8.18 25.01 -45.89
N ASP A 175 -9.04 25.71 -46.61
CA ASP A 175 -8.67 26.40 -47.84
C ASP A 175 -7.99 27.72 -47.46
N ILE A 176 -6.67 27.66 -47.25
CA ILE A 176 -5.83 28.81 -46.93
C ILE A 176 -5.22 29.34 -48.24
N PRO A 177 -5.49 30.61 -48.61
CA PRO A 177 -4.87 31.22 -49.78
C PRO A 177 -3.34 31.21 -49.66
N ASP A 178 -2.65 30.58 -50.61
CA ASP A 178 -1.20 30.62 -50.66
C ASP A 178 -0.76 31.98 -51.24
N PRO A 179 -0.06 32.83 -50.47
CA PRO A 179 0.36 34.16 -50.91
C PRO A 179 1.35 34.12 -52.09
N SER A 180 1.88 32.94 -52.42
CA SER A 180 2.85 32.70 -53.50
C SER A 180 2.20 32.49 -54.87
N THR A 181 0.87 32.41 -54.95
CA THR A 181 0.17 32.00 -56.19
C THR A 181 -0.05 33.21 -57.11
N GLU A 182 0.51 33.19 -58.32
CA GLU A 182 0.43 34.30 -59.29
C GLU A 182 -0.87 34.37 -60.11
N ASN A 183 -1.82 33.45 -59.89
CA ASN A 183 -3.00 33.31 -60.74
C ASN A 183 -4.14 34.23 -60.28
N ASP A 184 -4.45 35.28 -61.05
CA ASP A 184 -5.37 36.35 -60.65
C ASP A 184 -6.85 35.90 -60.54
N GLU A 185 -7.26 34.88 -61.29
CA GLU A 185 -8.61 34.29 -61.19
C GLU A 185 -8.82 33.54 -59.86
N LEU A 186 -7.78 32.87 -59.35
CA LEU A 186 -7.79 32.19 -58.05
C LEU A 186 -7.81 33.20 -56.90
N LYS A 187 -7.13 34.35 -57.05
CA LYS A 187 -7.20 35.44 -56.06
C LYS A 187 -8.58 36.05 -55.98
N GLN A 188 -9.26 36.24 -57.10
CA GLN A 188 -10.67 36.69 -57.12
C GLN A 188 -11.60 35.65 -56.51
N TYR A 189 -11.39 34.35 -56.80
CA TYR A 189 -12.15 33.26 -56.18
C TYR A 189 -11.98 33.22 -54.64
N TRP A 190 -10.76 33.41 -54.13
CA TRP A 190 -10.51 33.48 -52.68
C TRP A 190 -11.08 34.73 -52.02
N ALA A 191 -11.17 35.86 -52.74
CA ALA A 191 -11.73 37.10 -52.22
C ALA A 191 -13.26 37.11 -52.18
N ASP A 192 -13.92 36.57 -53.21
CA ASP A 192 -15.36 36.75 -53.40
C ASP A 192 -16.19 35.52 -53.01
N THR A 193 -15.65 34.30 -53.11
CA THR A 193 -16.42 33.05 -52.97
C THR A 193 -16.01 32.17 -51.79
N VAL A 194 -14.76 32.27 -51.31
CA VAL A 194 -14.30 31.46 -50.17
C VAL A 194 -14.66 32.14 -48.85
N SER A 195 -15.35 31.38 -47.98
CA SER A 195 -15.65 31.86 -46.64
C SER A 195 -14.37 32.05 -45.81
N PRO A 196 -14.28 33.07 -44.94
CA PRO A 196 -13.12 33.26 -44.07
C PRO A 196 -12.79 31.98 -43.28
N VAL A 197 -11.50 31.70 -43.04
CA VAL A 197 -11.01 30.47 -42.37
C VAL A 197 -11.79 30.14 -41.08
N SER A 198 -12.17 31.17 -40.30
CA SER A 198 -12.99 31.04 -39.09
C SER A 198 -14.41 30.46 -39.28
N LYS A 199 -14.94 30.49 -40.51
CA LYS A 199 -16.26 29.98 -40.89
C LYS A 199 -16.20 28.69 -41.72
N GLN A 200 -15.01 28.28 -42.16
CA GLN A 200 -14.83 27.05 -42.95
C GLN A 200 -15.00 25.78 -42.10
N CYS A 201 -14.73 25.86 -40.80
CA CYS A 201 -14.86 24.74 -39.87
C CYS A 201 -15.55 25.15 -38.57
N SER A 202 -15.93 24.17 -37.75
CA SER A 202 -16.44 24.44 -36.41
C SER A 202 -15.35 25.02 -35.50
N VAL A 203 -15.73 25.87 -34.53
CA VAL A 203 -14.80 26.53 -33.58
C VAL A 203 -13.87 25.53 -32.88
N LYS A 204 -14.33 24.29 -32.67
CA LYS A 204 -13.57 23.24 -31.99
C LYS A 204 -12.52 22.56 -32.87
N GLN A 205 -12.68 22.62 -34.19
CA GLN A 205 -11.78 21.98 -35.18
C GLN A 205 -10.81 22.99 -35.82
N LEU A 206 -11.03 24.29 -35.64
CA LEU A 206 -10.19 25.35 -36.22
C LEU A 206 -8.73 25.27 -35.75
N ILE A 207 -8.50 25.17 -34.44
CA ILE A 207 -7.15 25.14 -33.88
C ILE A 207 -6.40 23.87 -34.29
N PRO A 208 -6.96 22.65 -34.17
CA PRO A 208 -6.32 21.44 -34.69
C PRO A 208 -5.96 21.52 -36.17
N SER A 209 -6.87 22.04 -37.00
CA SER A 209 -6.71 22.11 -38.45
C SER A 209 -5.66 23.14 -38.90
N LEU A 210 -5.35 24.13 -38.07
CA LEU A 210 -4.28 25.10 -38.32
C LEU A 210 -2.91 24.64 -37.84
N LEU A 211 -2.86 23.80 -36.80
CA LEU A 211 -1.62 23.38 -36.15
C LEU A 211 -1.05 22.07 -36.69
N PHE A 212 -1.91 21.18 -37.20
CA PHE A 212 -1.51 19.86 -37.67
C PHE A 212 -1.88 19.72 -39.14
N ASN A 213 -0.87 19.60 -40.02
CA ASN A 213 -1.10 19.17 -41.40
C ASN A 213 -1.50 17.69 -41.42
N ASP A 214 -2.41 17.34 -42.34
CA ASP A 214 -3.06 16.05 -42.47
C ASP A 214 -2.12 14.86 -42.17
N SER A 215 -2.27 14.28 -40.98
CA SER A 215 -1.89 12.88 -40.78
C SER A 215 -3.09 12.05 -41.18
N SER A 216 -3.18 11.73 -42.47
CA SER A 216 -4.10 10.70 -42.95
C SER A 216 -3.72 9.39 -42.27
N PHE A 217 -4.31 9.07 -41.13
CA PHE A 217 -4.33 7.69 -40.65
C PHE A 217 -5.22 6.93 -41.64
N PRO A 218 -4.69 6.02 -42.47
CA PRO A 218 -5.48 5.35 -43.47
C PRO A 218 -6.55 4.53 -42.76
N THR A 219 -7.80 4.93 -42.98
CA THR A 219 -9.01 4.34 -42.41
C THR A 219 -9.09 2.85 -42.78
N SER A 220 -8.70 1.98 -41.83
CA SER A 220 -9.18 0.61 -41.60
C SER A 220 -9.19 -0.45 -42.73
N THR A 221 -8.80 -0.17 -43.98
CA THR A 221 -8.86 -1.15 -45.08
C THR A 221 -7.56 -1.93 -45.29
N ASN A 222 -6.40 -1.40 -44.89
CA ASN A 222 -5.10 -2.05 -45.14
C ASN A 222 -4.66 -3.07 -44.07
N LEU A 223 -5.35 -3.16 -42.93
CA LEU A 223 -5.01 -4.14 -41.87
C LEU A 223 -5.44 -5.57 -42.21
N LYS A 224 -6.41 -5.77 -43.11
CA LYS A 224 -6.83 -7.12 -43.54
C LYS A 224 -5.82 -7.79 -44.48
N ASN A 225 -5.05 -7.01 -45.23
CA ASN A 225 -4.08 -7.54 -46.20
C ASN A 225 -2.79 -8.04 -45.54
N MET A 226 -2.60 -7.82 -44.23
CA MET A 226 -1.43 -8.27 -43.47
C MET A 226 -1.63 -9.66 -42.83
N SER A 227 -2.81 -10.27 -42.95
CA SER A 227 -3.13 -11.57 -42.32
C SER A 227 -2.99 -12.78 -43.25
N GLU A 228 -2.59 -12.60 -44.51
CA GLU A 228 -2.56 -13.68 -45.53
C GLU A 228 -1.21 -13.82 -46.25
N TYR A 229 -0.08 -13.62 -45.56
CA TYR A 229 1.22 -13.99 -46.13
C TYR A 229 1.96 -15.06 -45.33
N ASP A 230 2.18 -16.17 -46.03
CA ASP A 230 2.66 -17.48 -45.61
C ASP A 230 4.06 -17.51 -44.96
N GLN A 231 4.21 -18.51 -44.09
CA GLN A 231 5.35 -18.81 -43.21
C GLN A 231 6.64 -19.28 -43.92
N GLN A 232 6.84 -18.96 -45.20
CA GLN A 232 7.99 -19.46 -45.99
C GLN A 232 9.12 -18.44 -46.19
N ASN A 233 8.95 -17.17 -45.83
CA ASN A 233 9.98 -16.11 -45.99
C ASN A 233 10.80 -15.81 -44.72
N LEU A 234 10.85 -16.73 -43.76
CA LEU A 234 11.62 -16.55 -42.53
C LEU A 234 13.14 -16.74 -42.69
N VAL A 235 13.61 -17.29 -43.81
CA VAL A 235 15.05 -17.52 -44.05
C VAL A 235 15.71 -16.35 -44.79
N GLU A 236 15.04 -15.74 -45.77
CA GLU A 236 15.56 -14.53 -46.46
C GLU A 236 15.60 -13.30 -45.53
N LYS A 237 14.77 -13.29 -44.48
CA LYS A 237 14.76 -12.18 -43.50
C LYS A 237 15.97 -12.16 -42.56
N VAL A 238 16.60 -13.32 -42.32
CA VAL A 238 17.81 -13.39 -41.47
C VAL A 238 19.02 -12.79 -42.20
N GLU A 239 19.09 -12.88 -43.52
CA GLU A 239 20.14 -12.20 -44.31
C GLU A 239 19.89 -10.69 -44.43
N SER A 240 18.64 -10.24 -44.49
CA SER A 240 18.33 -8.79 -44.42
C SER A 240 18.58 -8.19 -43.03
N ASP A 241 18.41 -8.97 -41.96
CA ASP A 241 18.66 -8.51 -40.59
C ASP A 241 20.16 -8.35 -40.28
N ILE A 242 21.03 -9.11 -40.97
CA ILE A 242 22.49 -8.93 -40.93
C ILE A 242 22.92 -7.66 -41.70
N GLN A 243 22.18 -7.27 -42.74
CA GLN A 243 22.37 -6.00 -43.45
C GLN A 243 21.91 -4.80 -42.62
N LEU A 244 20.80 -4.93 -41.87
CA LEU A 244 20.30 -3.92 -40.93
C LEU A 244 21.28 -3.63 -39.77
N CYS A 245 22.07 -4.63 -39.37
CA CYS A 245 23.13 -4.46 -38.37
C CYS A 245 24.30 -3.59 -38.86
N LYS A 246 24.49 -3.42 -40.18
CA LYS A 246 25.49 -2.50 -40.74
C LYS A 246 24.97 -1.06 -40.78
N GLU A 247 23.67 -0.86 -41.04
CA GLU A 247 23.02 0.46 -41.00
C GLU A 247 22.90 1.01 -39.56
N LEU A 248 22.81 0.14 -38.54
CA LEU A 248 22.85 0.54 -37.13
C LEU A 248 24.22 1.11 -36.68
N ASN A 249 25.32 0.78 -37.38
CA ASN A 249 26.62 1.40 -37.12
C ASN A 249 26.75 2.79 -37.75
N GLU A 250 26.00 3.08 -38.82
CA GLU A 250 25.91 4.44 -39.40
C GLU A 250 24.98 5.35 -38.58
N ALA A 251 23.97 4.79 -37.90
CA ALA A 251 23.13 5.52 -36.94
C ALA A 251 23.90 6.00 -35.69
N SER A 252 25.03 5.37 -35.34
CA SER A 252 25.92 5.82 -34.27
C SER A 252 26.59 7.17 -34.59
N ASN A 253 26.82 7.49 -35.87
CA ASN A 253 27.35 8.78 -36.29
C ASN A 253 26.29 9.91 -36.23
N ASN A 254 24.99 9.58 -36.30
CA ASN A 254 23.91 10.56 -36.14
C ASN A 254 23.67 10.96 -34.67
N VAL A 255 24.12 10.15 -33.70
CA VAL A 255 24.08 10.50 -32.27
C VAL A 255 25.04 11.66 -31.95
N SER A 256 26.16 11.80 -32.67
CA SER A 256 27.06 12.96 -32.53
C SER A 256 26.48 14.25 -33.12
N LYS A 257 25.65 14.17 -34.15
CA LYS A 257 24.99 15.33 -34.77
C LYS A 257 23.85 15.85 -33.89
N ASN A 258 23.04 14.93 -33.36
CA ASN A 258 21.95 15.28 -32.44
C ASN A 258 22.47 15.82 -31.09
N LYS A 259 23.66 15.40 -30.62
CA LYS A 259 24.30 16.01 -29.45
C LYS A 259 24.70 17.47 -29.69
N ALA A 260 25.27 17.79 -30.85
CA ALA A 260 25.65 19.17 -31.18
C ALA A 260 24.42 20.09 -31.31
N GLU A 261 23.31 19.61 -31.86
CA GLU A 261 22.04 20.37 -31.92
C GLU A 261 21.44 20.57 -30.52
N ILE A 262 21.51 19.56 -29.64
CA ILE A 262 21.08 19.69 -28.24
C ILE A 262 21.95 20.68 -27.47
N ASP A 263 23.28 20.65 -27.66
CA ASP A 263 24.20 21.58 -27.00
C ASP A 263 23.97 23.03 -27.48
N GLN A 264 23.63 23.23 -28.76
CA GLN A 264 23.28 24.54 -29.32
C GLN A 264 21.96 25.09 -28.74
N VAL A 265 20.94 24.24 -28.59
CA VAL A 265 19.68 24.60 -27.92
C VAL A 265 19.91 24.90 -26.42
N ILE A 266 20.83 24.22 -25.76
CA ILE A 266 21.19 24.49 -24.37
C ILE A 266 21.86 25.88 -24.23
N GLU A 267 22.76 26.25 -25.14
CA GLU A 267 23.36 27.59 -25.16
C GLU A 267 22.32 28.69 -25.44
N GLU A 268 21.38 28.46 -26.36
CA GLU A 268 20.28 29.39 -26.63
C GLU A 268 19.37 29.56 -25.39
N VAL A 269 19.02 28.47 -24.71
CA VAL A 269 18.23 28.52 -23.47
C VAL A 269 18.99 29.24 -22.35
N GLN A 270 20.31 29.04 -22.24
CA GLN A 270 21.13 29.73 -21.26
C GLN A 270 21.20 31.24 -21.55
N SER A 271 21.37 31.64 -22.81
CA SER A 271 21.40 33.06 -23.19
C SER A 271 20.06 33.76 -22.96
N LEU A 272 18.94 33.11 -23.31
CA LEU A 272 17.59 33.60 -23.03
C LEU A 272 17.30 33.73 -21.53
N ASN A 273 17.87 32.84 -20.71
CA ASN A 273 17.73 32.90 -19.26
C ASN A 273 18.52 34.07 -18.65
N VAL A 274 19.71 34.38 -19.19
CA VAL A 274 20.47 35.58 -18.82
C VAL A 274 19.68 36.85 -19.19
N GLU A 275 19.08 36.89 -20.37
CA GLU A 275 18.25 38.02 -20.81
C GLU A 275 16.98 38.19 -19.96
N LEU A 276 16.30 37.09 -19.62
CA LEU A 276 15.15 37.11 -18.70
C LEU A 276 15.53 37.59 -17.30
N ASN A 277 16.70 37.20 -16.80
CA ASN A 277 17.17 37.69 -15.50
C ASN A 277 17.51 39.17 -15.54
N ALA A 278 18.11 39.67 -16.62
CA ALA A 278 18.34 41.11 -16.81
C ALA A 278 17.02 41.89 -16.87
N LEU A 279 16.03 41.39 -17.63
CA LEU A 279 14.67 41.96 -17.69
C LEU A 279 13.98 41.93 -16.32
N ARG A 280 14.23 40.91 -15.50
CA ARG A 280 13.68 40.82 -14.15
C ARG A 280 14.29 41.85 -13.20
N GLU A 281 15.59 42.12 -13.34
CA GLU A 281 16.26 43.18 -12.57
C GLU A 281 15.77 44.57 -12.97
N THR A 282 15.56 44.85 -14.25
CA THR A 282 14.99 46.13 -14.70
C THR A 282 13.55 46.31 -14.24
N LEU A 283 12.73 45.26 -14.27
CA LEU A 283 11.35 45.32 -13.75
C LEU A 283 11.33 45.59 -12.23
N LYS A 284 12.33 45.10 -11.49
CA LYS A 284 12.51 45.38 -10.07
C LYS A 284 12.90 46.85 -9.82
N THR A 285 13.80 47.42 -10.63
CA THR A 285 14.17 48.85 -10.52
C THR A 285 13.01 49.76 -10.91
N ASP A 286 12.27 49.42 -11.94
CA ASP A 286 11.08 50.17 -12.37
C ASP A 286 9.96 50.10 -11.33
N GLY A 287 9.77 48.95 -10.69
CA GLY A 287 8.86 48.79 -9.55
C GLY A 287 9.24 49.67 -8.35
N GLN A 288 10.54 49.81 -8.06
CA GLN A 288 11.04 50.70 -7.01
C GLN A 288 10.81 52.18 -7.37
N HIS A 289 11.07 52.57 -8.62
CA HIS A 289 10.79 53.92 -9.11
C HIS A 289 9.29 54.26 -9.04
N LEU A 290 8.43 53.34 -9.45
CA LEU A 290 6.98 53.53 -9.39
C LEU A 290 6.50 53.73 -7.94
N ALA A 291 7.02 52.93 -7.00
CA ALA A 291 6.71 53.09 -5.58
C ALA A 291 7.13 54.48 -5.04
N GLN A 292 8.28 54.98 -5.46
CA GLN A 292 8.76 56.31 -5.08
C GLN A 292 7.88 57.43 -5.66
N VAL A 293 7.48 57.33 -6.94
CA VAL A 293 6.57 58.29 -7.58
C VAL A 293 5.19 58.30 -6.93
N VAL A 294 4.66 57.12 -6.57
CA VAL A 294 3.38 57.01 -5.84
C VAL A 294 3.47 57.66 -4.46
N ALA A 295 4.58 57.47 -3.74
CA ALA A 295 4.81 58.12 -2.46
C ALA A 295 4.83 59.65 -2.57
N MET A 296 5.55 60.20 -3.56
CA MET A 296 5.58 61.64 -3.82
C MET A 296 4.19 62.21 -4.16
N LYS A 297 3.44 61.53 -5.02
CA LYS A 297 2.07 61.94 -5.38
C LYS A 297 1.13 61.96 -4.17
N ASN A 298 1.24 60.98 -3.29
CA ASN A 298 0.43 60.93 -2.06
C ASN A 298 0.77 62.09 -1.12
N GLU A 299 2.05 62.46 -1.02
CA GLU A 299 2.49 63.59 -0.21
C GLU A 299 1.96 64.92 -0.77
N GLU A 300 2.02 65.13 -2.08
CA GLU A 300 1.43 66.29 -2.76
C GLU A 300 -0.08 66.38 -2.55
N GLN A 301 -0.81 65.26 -2.63
CA GLN A 301 -2.25 65.23 -2.35
C GLN A 301 -2.57 65.63 -0.90
N GLU A 302 -1.77 65.19 0.08
CA GLU A 302 -1.96 65.58 1.48
C GLU A 302 -1.66 67.07 1.72
N ILE A 303 -0.64 67.62 1.06
CA ILE A 303 -0.36 69.07 1.09
C ILE A 303 -1.56 69.85 0.52
N LEU A 304 -2.12 69.41 -0.60
CA LEU A 304 -3.28 70.04 -1.23
C LEU A 304 -4.54 69.99 -0.36
N LYS A 305 -4.81 68.87 0.33
CA LYS A 305 -5.92 68.78 1.29
C LYS A 305 -5.76 69.75 2.47
N ARG A 306 -4.52 69.89 2.99
CA ARG A 306 -4.22 70.82 4.08
C ARG A 306 -4.41 72.28 3.66
N THR A 307 -3.99 72.67 2.46
CA THR A 307 -4.16 74.05 1.96
C THR A 307 -5.64 74.36 1.69
N MET A 308 -6.38 73.44 1.07
CA MET A 308 -7.83 73.55 0.87
C MET A 308 -8.60 73.73 2.18
N SER A 309 -8.24 72.98 3.22
CA SER A 309 -8.87 73.07 4.54
C SER A 309 -8.63 74.43 5.21
N LYS A 310 -7.41 74.99 5.08
CA LYS A 310 -7.07 76.33 5.58
C LYS A 310 -7.83 77.45 4.85
N VAL A 311 -8.04 77.33 3.54
CA VAL A 311 -8.82 78.29 2.74
C VAL A 311 -10.31 78.23 3.08
N LYS A 312 -10.86 77.02 3.25
CA LYS A 312 -12.27 76.82 3.63
C LYS A 312 -12.60 77.38 5.01
N LEU A 313 -11.67 77.27 5.97
CA LEU A 313 -11.81 77.87 7.30
C LEU A 313 -11.83 79.41 7.22
N LYS A 314 -10.92 80.03 6.45
CA LYS A 314 -10.90 81.50 6.26
C LYS A 314 -12.17 82.04 5.60
N LEU A 315 -12.76 81.33 4.64
CA LEU A 315 -14.00 81.71 3.97
C LEU A 315 -15.24 81.58 4.86
N LYS A 316 -15.30 80.56 5.74
CA LYS A 316 -16.42 80.37 6.68
C LYS A 316 -16.41 81.36 7.84
N THR A 317 -15.24 81.83 8.30
CA THR A 317 -15.17 82.83 9.37
C THR A 317 -15.65 84.21 8.90
N ASN A 318 -15.42 84.55 7.62
CA ASN A 318 -15.84 85.83 7.04
C ASN A 318 -17.34 85.92 6.69
N THR A 319 -18.06 84.80 6.64
CA THR A 319 -19.46 84.75 6.17
C THR A 319 -20.51 84.64 7.29
N LEU A 320 -20.11 84.42 8.54
CA LEU A 320 -21.03 84.13 9.66
C LEU A 320 -21.21 85.27 10.68
N VAL A 321 -20.59 86.45 10.47
CA VAL A 321 -20.61 87.56 11.45
C VAL A 321 -21.80 88.52 11.28
N THR A 322 -22.50 88.51 10.16
CA THR A 322 -23.60 89.46 9.91
C THR A 322 -24.94 88.75 9.73
N THR A 323 -25.87 89.05 10.64
CA THR A 323 -27.34 88.83 10.61
C THR A 323 -27.92 87.49 11.12
N ASN A 324 -28.83 87.59 12.11
CA ASN A 324 -29.67 86.58 12.78
C ASN A 324 -28.99 85.45 13.57
N LYS A 325 -28.48 85.78 14.77
CA LYS A 325 -27.72 84.88 15.67
C LYS A 325 -28.50 83.67 16.22
N GLU A 326 -29.81 83.77 16.40
CA GLU A 326 -30.63 82.73 17.08
C GLU A 326 -31.34 81.82 16.07
N GLU A 327 -32.06 82.37 15.09
CA GLU A 327 -32.74 81.60 14.03
C GLU A 327 -31.76 80.91 13.08
N ASN A 328 -30.67 81.58 12.65
CA ASN A 328 -29.65 80.92 11.83
C ASN A 328 -28.90 79.85 12.62
N LYS A 329 -28.74 80.02 13.93
CA LYS A 329 -28.14 79.00 14.81
C LYS A 329 -29.04 77.79 14.96
N ALA A 330 -30.36 77.96 15.03
CA ALA A 330 -31.32 76.85 15.03
C ALA A 330 -31.36 76.14 13.67
N GLY A 331 -31.41 76.89 12.55
CA GLY A 331 -31.34 76.35 11.20
C GLY A 331 -30.03 75.60 10.93
N LEU A 332 -28.89 76.16 11.35
CA LEU A 332 -27.57 75.51 11.26
C LEU A 332 -27.50 74.27 12.16
N LYS A 333 -28.07 74.30 13.37
CA LYS A 333 -28.16 73.11 14.24
C LYS A 333 -28.97 72.00 13.60
N ASN A 334 -30.10 72.31 12.97
CA ASN A 334 -30.91 71.34 12.25
C ASN A 334 -30.21 70.81 10.99
N LEU A 335 -29.51 71.67 10.26
CA LEU A 335 -28.74 71.25 9.08
C LEU A 335 -27.53 70.39 9.48
N ILE A 336 -26.88 70.70 10.60
CA ILE A 336 -25.85 69.86 11.21
C ILE A 336 -26.44 68.53 11.70
N GLN A 337 -27.62 68.55 12.30
CA GLN A 337 -28.28 67.32 12.77
C GLN A 337 -28.67 66.43 11.58
N ASN A 338 -29.28 66.99 10.53
CA ASN A 338 -29.60 66.27 9.30
C ASN A 338 -28.34 65.73 8.61
N ALA A 339 -27.24 66.50 8.59
CA ALA A 339 -25.96 66.03 8.05
C ALA A 339 -25.35 64.90 8.90
N LYS A 340 -25.48 64.96 10.23
CA LYS A 340 -25.07 63.87 11.13
C LYS A 340 -25.92 62.62 10.92
N ASP A 341 -27.24 62.77 10.83
CA ASP A 341 -28.16 61.65 10.60
C ASP A 341 -27.91 61.02 9.22
N HIS A 342 -27.59 61.84 8.21
CA HIS A 342 -27.18 61.35 6.89
C HIS A 342 -25.82 60.62 6.95
N LEU A 343 -24.85 61.13 7.71
CA LEU A 343 -23.56 60.45 7.93
C LEU A 343 -23.75 59.10 8.63
N VAL A 344 -24.62 59.02 9.64
CA VAL A 344 -24.95 57.77 10.34
C VAL A 344 -25.63 56.79 9.40
N LYS A 345 -26.56 57.23 8.56
CA LYS A 345 -27.18 56.38 7.52
C LYS A 345 -26.16 55.86 6.52
N LEU A 346 -25.25 56.71 6.05
CA LEU A 346 -24.20 56.31 5.12
C LEU A 346 -23.22 55.33 5.78
N ALA A 347 -22.86 55.56 7.05
CA ALA A 347 -22.03 54.63 7.83
C ALA A 347 -22.71 53.28 8.02
N ASN A 348 -24.04 53.26 8.26
CA ASN A 348 -24.80 52.02 8.35
C ASN A 348 -24.84 51.28 7.01
N GLN A 349 -25.11 51.98 5.90
CA GLN A 349 -25.07 51.38 4.56
C GLN A 349 -23.68 50.84 4.20
N TRP A 350 -22.62 51.55 4.59
CA TRP A 350 -21.26 51.09 4.42
C TRP A 350 -20.98 49.84 5.27
N ASN A 351 -21.41 49.84 6.54
CA ASN A 351 -21.24 48.70 7.42
C ASN A 351 -22.02 47.46 6.91
N GLU A 352 -23.24 47.64 6.42
CA GLU A 352 -24.07 46.56 5.83
C GLU A 352 -23.36 45.87 4.66
N VAL A 353 -22.56 46.61 3.87
CA VAL A 353 -21.78 46.05 2.75
C VAL A 353 -20.41 45.54 3.22
N GLN A 354 -19.77 46.22 4.16
CA GLN A 354 -18.43 45.89 4.63
C GLN A 354 -18.40 44.61 5.48
N THR A 355 -19.39 44.39 6.33
CA THR A 355 -19.43 43.21 7.22
C THR A 355 -19.46 41.88 6.46
N PRO A 356 -20.34 41.64 5.45
CA PRO A 356 -20.34 40.38 4.71
C PRO A 356 -19.05 40.19 3.91
N LEU A 357 -18.48 41.24 3.31
CA LEU A 357 -17.22 41.15 2.57
C LEU A 357 -16.04 40.77 3.48
N LEU A 358 -16.00 41.29 4.71
CA LEU A 358 -14.97 40.91 5.69
C LEU A 358 -15.17 39.48 6.20
N GLU A 359 -16.41 39.02 6.34
CA GLU A 359 -16.72 37.62 6.67
C GLU A 359 -16.31 36.69 5.53
N GLU A 360 -16.64 37.02 4.29
CA GLU A 360 -16.19 36.29 3.09
C GLU A 360 -14.66 36.21 3.03
N LEU A 361 -13.95 37.33 3.22
CA LEU A 361 -12.48 37.31 3.26
C LEU A 361 -11.93 36.41 4.37
N LYS A 362 -12.52 36.44 5.57
CA LYS A 362 -12.11 35.56 6.68
C LYS A 362 -12.37 34.09 6.36
N THR A 363 -13.54 33.77 5.80
CA THR A 363 -13.86 32.39 5.40
C THR A 363 -12.91 31.91 4.31
N LEU A 364 -12.66 32.71 3.27
CA LEU A 364 -11.70 32.40 2.21
C LEU A 364 -10.29 32.19 2.77
N GLN A 365 -9.81 33.06 3.66
CA GLN A 365 -8.53 32.87 4.34
C GLN A 365 -8.48 31.56 5.13
N SER A 366 -9.54 31.24 5.89
CA SER A 366 -9.59 29.98 6.63
C SER A 366 -9.53 28.77 5.71
N THR A 367 -10.28 28.78 4.60
CA THR A 367 -10.25 27.69 3.61
C THR A 367 -8.89 27.54 2.93
N LEU A 368 -8.21 28.66 2.64
CA LEU A 368 -6.85 28.64 2.08
C LEU A 368 -5.87 27.97 3.06
N THR A 369 -5.90 28.36 4.33
CA THR A 369 -5.02 27.76 5.35
C THR A 369 -5.32 26.28 5.58
N GLU A 370 -6.57 25.86 5.46
CA GLU A 370 -6.96 24.46 5.58
C GLU A 370 -6.49 23.65 4.35
N ALA A 371 -6.59 24.21 3.15
CA ALA A 371 -6.08 23.60 1.93
C ALA A 371 -4.55 23.46 1.94
N GLU A 372 -3.83 24.48 2.44
CA GLU A 372 -2.37 24.44 2.59
C GLU A 372 -1.93 23.33 3.57
N LYS A 373 -2.64 23.17 4.70
CA LYS A 373 -2.39 22.07 5.64
C LYS A 373 -2.61 20.70 4.99
N LYS A 374 -3.73 20.51 4.28
CA LYS A 374 -4.02 19.25 3.55
C LYS A 374 -2.94 18.95 2.51
N LEU A 375 -2.50 19.95 1.74
CA LEU A 375 -1.41 19.80 0.78
C LEU A 375 -0.10 19.37 1.46
N GLN A 376 0.20 19.94 2.63
CA GLN A 376 1.40 19.59 3.38
C GLN A 376 1.34 18.15 3.93
N GLU A 377 0.19 17.71 4.45
CA GLU A 377 -0.04 16.33 4.87
C GLU A 377 0.12 15.33 3.72
N GLU A 378 -0.46 15.61 2.56
CA GLU A 378 -0.31 14.78 1.36
C GLU A 378 1.14 14.73 0.88
N LYS A 379 1.89 15.84 0.98
CA LYS A 379 3.32 15.87 0.68
C LYS A 379 4.14 14.99 1.63
N TYR A 380 3.81 14.97 2.92
CA TYR A 380 4.43 14.06 3.88
C TYR A 380 4.13 12.60 3.56
N LYS A 381 2.87 12.26 3.23
CA LYS A 381 2.48 10.90 2.81
C LYS A 381 3.23 10.46 1.55
N LEU A 382 3.32 11.33 0.55
CA LEU A 382 4.05 11.06 -0.69
C LEU A 382 5.54 10.80 -0.43
N ASN A 383 6.16 11.60 0.43
CA ASN A 383 7.56 11.40 0.81
C ASN A 383 7.75 10.08 1.57
N ALA A 384 6.84 9.73 2.49
CA ALA A 384 6.88 8.44 3.17
C ALA A 384 6.81 7.27 2.18
N ILE A 385 5.87 7.31 1.22
CA ILE A 385 5.74 6.29 0.17
C ILE A 385 7.01 6.20 -0.69
N LYS A 386 7.62 7.34 -1.04
CA LYS A 386 8.89 7.37 -1.80
C LYS A 386 10.03 6.69 -1.02
N THR A 387 10.13 6.92 0.29
CA THR A 387 11.16 6.27 1.12
C THR A 387 10.93 4.77 1.27
N THR A 388 9.67 4.32 1.41
CA THR A 388 9.36 2.89 1.46
C THR A 388 9.62 2.21 0.12
N HIS A 389 9.30 2.87 -0.99
CA HIS A 389 9.58 2.36 -2.33
C HIS A 389 11.09 2.22 -2.59
N ALA A 390 11.89 3.20 -2.15
CA ALA A 390 13.35 3.10 -2.25
C ALA A 390 13.91 1.89 -1.46
N LYS A 391 13.42 1.67 -0.23
CA LYS A 391 13.81 0.48 0.57
C LYS A 391 13.41 -0.83 -0.12
N LEU A 392 12.20 -0.92 -0.66
CA LEU A 392 11.73 -2.11 -1.38
C LEU A 392 12.56 -2.39 -2.64
N ILE A 393 13.03 -1.36 -3.34
CA ILE A 393 13.95 -1.53 -4.47
C ILE A 393 15.28 -2.13 -4.00
N ASP A 394 15.84 -1.64 -2.89
CA ASP A 394 17.11 -2.15 -2.38
C ASP A 394 16.97 -3.59 -1.86
N ASP A 395 15.87 -3.90 -1.16
CA ASP A 395 15.53 -5.27 -0.76
C ASP A 395 15.41 -6.19 -1.99
N LEU A 396 14.76 -5.73 -3.07
CA LEU A 396 14.66 -6.50 -4.32
C LEU A 396 16.03 -6.79 -4.91
N LYS A 397 16.95 -5.81 -4.93
CA LYS A 397 18.33 -6.02 -5.41
C LYS A 397 19.08 -7.03 -4.54
N GLU A 398 18.96 -6.95 -3.22
CA GLU A 398 19.59 -7.93 -2.33
C GLU A 398 19.04 -9.35 -2.56
N LYS A 399 17.73 -9.47 -2.78
CA LYS A 399 17.08 -10.75 -3.07
C LYS A 399 17.48 -11.32 -4.42
N THR A 400 17.60 -10.49 -5.47
CA THR A 400 18.06 -10.97 -6.78
C THR A 400 19.53 -11.44 -6.73
N VAL A 401 20.40 -10.75 -5.99
CA VAL A 401 21.78 -11.20 -5.76
C VAL A 401 21.80 -12.52 -4.98
N MET A 402 20.96 -12.67 -3.95
CA MET A 402 20.84 -13.90 -3.19
C MET A 402 20.35 -15.07 -4.06
N GLU A 403 19.37 -14.83 -4.93
CA GLU A 403 18.87 -15.81 -5.90
C GLU A 403 19.98 -16.25 -6.86
N GLN A 404 20.72 -15.31 -7.46
CA GLN A 404 21.85 -15.61 -8.33
C GLN A 404 22.91 -16.46 -7.62
N ASN A 405 23.25 -16.12 -6.37
CA ASN A 405 24.17 -16.90 -5.56
C ASN A 405 23.65 -18.32 -5.28
N LEU A 406 22.35 -18.48 -5.02
CA LEU A 406 21.73 -19.78 -4.80
C LEU A 406 21.68 -20.61 -6.08
N LEU A 407 21.38 -20.00 -7.24
CA LEU A 407 21.45 -20.65 -8.54
C LEU A 407 22.89 -21.09 -8.87
N GLN A 408 23.89 -20.24 -8.59
CA GLN A 408 25.28 -20.60 -8.77
C GLN A 408 25.68 -21.79 -7.89
N LYS A 409 25.27 -21.80 -6.62
CA LYS A 409 25.46 -22.94 -5.71
C LYS A 409 24.71 -24.19 -6.16
N TYR A 410 23.52 -24.04 -6.72
CA TYR A 410 22.73 -25.13 -7.28
C TYR A 410 23.43 -25.73 -8.51
N HIS A 411 23.93 -24.92 -9.42
CA HIS A 411 24.70 -25.38 -10.58
C HIS A 411 26.03 -26.03 -10.18
N GLN A 412 26.69 -25.55 -9.13
CA GLN A 412 27.88 -26.18 -8.54
C GLN A 412 27.56 -27.51 -7.87
N MET A 413 26.36 -27.65 -7.31
CA MET A 413 25.82 -28.91 -6.80
C MET A 413 25.31 -29.74 -7.99
N GLY A 414 26.24 -30.37 -8.71
CA GLY A 414 25.91 -31.36 -9.74
C GLY A 414 24.92 -32.42 -9.24
N SER A 415 24.21 -33.08 -10.17
CA SER A 415 23.13 -34.06 -9.99
C SER A 415 23.51 -35.36 -9.23
N ASN A 416 24.25 -35.24 -8.13
CA ASN A 416 24.65 -36.31 -7.23
C ASN A 416 24.18 -36.06 -5.79
N SER A 417 23.24 -35.14 -5.57
CA SER A 417 22.57 -35.06 -4.29
C SER A 417 21.50 -36.12 -4.22
N ASN A 418 21.95 -37.33 -3.90
CA ASN A 418 21.13 -38.52 -3.75
C ASN A 418 19.95 -38.18 -2.83
N ARG A 419 18.73 -38.09 -3.39
CA ARG A 419 17.48 -37.93 -2.63
C ARG A 419 17.46 -38.82 -1.40
N SER A 420 17.98 -40.04 -1.54
CA SER A 420 18.12 -41.02 -0.45
C SER A 420 19.00 -40.59 0.72
N ALA A 421 20.02 -39.75 0.50
CA ALA A 421 20.87 -39.18 1.55
C ALA A 421 20.12 -38.10 2.33
N TYR A 422 19.38 -37.22 1.65
CA TYR A 422 18.50 -36.26 2.33
C TYR A 422 17.35 -36.95 3.05
N THR A 423 16.69 -37.94 2.43
CA THR A 423 15.64 -38.72 3.09
C THR A 423 16.18 -39.42 4.33
N ARG A 424 17.37 -40.04 4.27
CA ARG A 424 18.01 -40.65 5.46
C ARG A 424 18.31 -39.62 6.55
N ARG A 425 18.86 -38.46 6.18
CA ARG A 425 19.15 -37.39 7.15
C ARG A 425 17.88 -36.82 7.78
N ILE A 426 16.82 -36.64 6.99
CA ILE A 426 15.51 -36.22 7.49
C ILE A 426 14.93 -37.26 8.45
N LEU A 427 15.00 -38.55 8.10
CA LEU A 427 14.54 -39.63 8.98
C LEU A 427 15.37 -39.73 10.27
N GLU A 428 16.67 -39.48 10.21
CA GLU A 428 17.54 -39.41 11.38
C GLU A 428 17.19 -38.22 12.28
N ILE A 429 16.95 -37.04 11.69
CA ILE A 429 16.47 -35.86 12.41
C ILE A 429 15.11 -36.16 13.06
N ILE A 430 14.16 -36.78 12.35
CA ILE A 430 12.87 -37.19 12.92
C ILE A 430 13.07 -38.18 14.08
N GLY A 431 14.00 -39.13 13.93
CA GLY A 431 14.36 -40.07 15.00
C GLY A 431 14.91 -39.35 16.23
N ASN A 432 15.79 -38.37 16.04
CA ASN A 432 16.35 -37.55 17.12
C ASN A 432 15.28 -36.68 17.79
N ILE A 433 14.38 -36.06 17.03
CA ILE A 433 13.25 -35.29 17.56
C ILE A 433 12.35 -36.19 18.41
N ARG A 434 12.07 -37.43 17.98
CA ARG A 434 11.29 -38.39 18.78
C ARG A 434 12.00 -38.76 20.08
N LYS A 435 13.31 -39.00 20.04
CA LYS A 435 14.12 -39.28 21.26
C LYS A 435 14.09 -38.08 22.21
N GLN A 436 14.33 -36.88 21.70
CA GLN A 436 14.25 -35.64 22.49
C GLN A 436 12.86 -35.45 23.09
N HIS A 437 11.79 -35.69 22.34
CA HIS A 437 10.43 -35.59 22.88
C HIS A 437 10.20 -36.56 24.05
N ASN A 438 10.66 -37.81 23.92
CA ASN A 438 10.57 -38.79 25.01
C ASN A 438 11.39 -38.38 26.23
N GLU A 439 12.59 -37.84 26.04
CA GLU A 439 13.43 -37.32 27.12
C GLU A 439 12.78 -36.10 27.79
N ILE A 440 12.22 -35.17 27.02
CA ILE A 440 11.45 -34.02 27.55
C ILE A 440 10.27 -34.50 28.38
N GLN A 441 9.50 -35.50 27.92
CA GLN A 441 8.40 -36.05 28.71
C GLN A 441 8.88 -36.69 30.02
N LYS A 442 10.03 -37.36 30.00
CA LYS A 442 10.66 -37.91 31.21
C LYS A 442 11.04 -36.80 32.18
N VAL A 443 11.75 -35.77 31.70
CA VAL A 443 12.13 -34.60 32.50
C VAL A 443 10.89 -33.92 33.07
N LEU A 444 9.83 -33.70 32.28
CA LEU A 444 8.58 -33.12 32.76
C LEU A 444 7.92 -33.95 33.87
N LYS A 445 7.93 -35.28 33.75
CA LYS A 445 7.40 -36.17 34.79
C LYS A 445 8.22 -36.06 36.07
N ASP A 446 9.54 -36.04 35.96
CA ASP A 446 10.45 -35.89 37.09
C ASP A 446 10.30 -34.51 37.74
N THR A 447 10.17 -33.43 36.96
CA THR A 447 9.90 -32.08 37.47
C THR A 447 8.56 -32.00 38.20
N ARG A 448 7.49 -32.61 37.66
CA ARG A 448 6.19 -32.67 38.35
C ARG A 448 6.27 -33.47 39.66
N ARG A 449 7.05 -34.55 39.68
CA ARG A 449 7.29 -35.35 40.89
C ARG A 449 8.01 -34.51 41.94
N ILE A 450 9.11 -33.85 41.56
CA ILE A 450 9.86 -32.96 42.46
C ILE A 450 8.95 -31.85 43.00
N GLN A 451 8.13 -31.23 42.15
CA GLN A 451 7.19 -30.19 42.60
C GLN A 451 6.17 -30.73 43.63
N LYS A 452 5.67 -31.95 43.43
CA LYS A 452 4.76 -32.60 44.37
C LYS A 452 5.46 -32.91 45.70
N ASP A 453 6.71 -33.40 45.65
CA ASP A 453 7.50 -33.69 46.83
C ASP A 453 7.83 -32.40 47.61
N ILE A 454 8.17 -31.30 46.92
CA ILE A 454 8.32 -29.97 47.52
C ILE A 454 7.03 -29.55 48.24
N ASN A 455 5.89 -29.57 47.56
CA ASN A 455 4.62 -29.15 48.15
C ASN A 455 4.22 -30.02 49.36
N ASN A 456 4.45 -31.34 49.28
CA ASN A 456 4.19 -32.26 50.39
C ASN A 456 5.07 -31.94 51.60
N LEU A 457 6.37 -31.71 51.40
CA LEU A 457 7.31 -31.36 52.47
C LEU A 457 6.99 -29.99 53.07
N THR A 458 6.72 -28.98 52.24
CA THR A 458 6.29 -27.66 52.71
C THR A 458 5.03 -27.77 53.59
N GLY A 459 4.02 -28.50 53.13
CA GLY A 459 2.80 -28.72 53.93
C GLY A 459 3.01 -29.58 55.19
N GLN A 460 4.01 -30.47 55.21
CA GLN A 460 4.39 -31.20 56.42
C GLN A 460 5.09 -30.29 57.43
N VAL A 461 5.99 -29.43 56.96
CA VAL A 461 6.70 -28.44 57.80
C VAL A 461 5.69 -27.47 58.42
N ASP A 462 4.77 -26.91 57.64
CA ASP A 462 3.81 -25.93 58.15
C ASP A 462 2.82 -26.53 59.16
N ARG A 463 2.34 -27.76 58.92
CA ARG A 463 1.49 -28.47 59.90
C ARG A 463 2.23 -28.81 61.19
N SER A 464 3.46 -29.31 61.08
CA SER A 464 4.28 -29.64 62.25
C SER A 464 4.63 -28.40 63.08
N PHE A 465 4.90 -27.29 62.39
CA PHE A 465 5.13 -25.99 63.03
C PHE A 465 3.88 -25.48 63.73
N THR A 466 2.72 -25.45 63.05
CA THR A 466 1.46 -24.97 63.64
C THR A 466 1.09 -25.75 64.90
N LEU A 467 1.25 -27.07 64.88
CA LEU A 467 0.99 -27.90 66.05
C LEU A 467 1.96 -27.59 67.21
N SER A 468 3.25 -27.40 66.91
CA SER A 468 4.25 -27.05 67.92
C SER A 468 4.00 -25.64 68.48
N ASP A 469 3.60 -24.70 67.63
CA ASP A 469 3.26 -23.32 67.99
C ASP A 469 2.04 -23.28 68.91
N GLU A 470 0.96 -24.00 68.57
CA GLU A 470 -0.24 -24.08 69.40
C GLU A 470 0.01 -24.73 70.77
N LEU A 471 0.78 -25.82 70.83
CA LEU A 471 1.09 -26.51 72.08
C LEU A 471 1.91 -25.62 73.01
N ILE A 472 3.00 -25.04 72.50
CA ILE A 472 3.88 -24.18 73.30
C ILE A 472 3.16 -22.87 73.68
N PHE A 473 2.30 -22.33 72.82
CA PHE A 473 1.52 -21.13 73.11
C PHE A 473 0.52 -21.35 74.26
N ARG A 474 -0.12 -22.52 74.32
CA ARG A 474 -1.02 -22.87 75.44
C ARG A 474 -0.27 -22.89 76.78
N ASP A 475 0.89 -23.51 76.80
CA ASP A 475 1.71 -23.66 78.03
C ASP A 475 2.44 -22.36 78.40
N ALA A 476 2.72 -21.48 77.44
CA ALA A 476 3.35 -20.17 77.65
C ALA A 476 2.49 -19.17 78.43
N LYS A 477 1.18 -19.45 78.58
CA LYS A 477 0.28 -18.64 79.40
C LYS A 477 0.51 -18.86 80.90
N SER A 478 0.86 -20.09 81.29
CA SER A 478 1.10 -20.48 82.69
C SER A 478 2.57 -20.46 83.07
N ASP A 479 3.47 -20.90 82.19
CA ASP A 479 4.88 -21.12 82.53
C ASP A 479 5.84 -20.16 81.83
N GLU A 480 6.75 -19.56 82.60
CA GLU A 480 7.77 -18.65 82.09
C GLU A 480 8.83 -19.36 81.23
N ILE A 481 9.08 -20.64 81.49
CA ILE A 481 9.95 -21.50 80.66
C ILE A 481 9.31 -21.73 79.29
N ALA A 482 8.01 -22.04 79.24
CA ALA A 482 7.27 -22.21 78.00
C ALA A 482 7.22 -20.90 77.19
N ARG A 483 7.14 -19.74 77.84
CA ARG A 483 7.25 -18.43 77.17
C ARG A 483 8.62 -18.18 76.53
N LYS A 484 9.72 -18.63 77.17
CA LYS A 484 11.05 -18.57 76.57
C LYS A 484 11.17 -19.56 75.40
N ALA A 485 10.62 -20.76 75.53
CA ALA A 485 10.57 -21.75 74.46
C ALA A 485 9.76 -21.26 73.24
N TYR A 486 8.64 -20.56 73.46
CA TYR A 486 7.84 -19.94 72.40
C TYR A 486 8.66 -18.93 71.57
N LYS A 487 9.39 -18.04 72.24
CA LYS A 487 10.27 -17.07 71.56
C LYS A 487 11.38 -17.75 70.75
N LEU A 488 11.95 -18.84 71.28
CA LEU A 488 12.95 -19.63 70.57
C LEU A 488 12.35 -20.36 69.36
N LEU A 489 11.13 -20.89 69.48
CA LEU A 489 10.42 -21.53 68.35
C LEU A 489 10.12 -20.51 67.23
N ALA A 490 9.67 -19.31 67.59
CA ALA A 490 9.45 -18.22 66.63
C ALA A 490 10.76 -17.80 65.94
N SER A 491 11.85 -17.63 66.71
CA SER A 491 13.19 -17.33 66.17
C SER A 491 13.66 -18.42 65.20
N LEU A 492 13.45 -19.69 65.56
CA LEU A 492 13.81 -20.83 64.71
C LEU A 492 13.04 -20.81 63.38
N ARG A 493 11.73 -20.50 63.41
CA ARG A 493 10.94 -20.37 62.18
C ARG A 493 11.43 -19.23 61.31
N ASP A 494 11.72 -18.08 61.91
CA ASP A 494 12.22 -16.93 61.17
C ASP A 494 13.58 -17.24 60.53
N GLU A 495 14.51 -17.85 61.26
CA GLU A 495 15.80 -18.30 60.75
C GLU A 495 15.67 -19.35 59.65
N CYS A 496 14.83 -20.39 59.82
CA CYS A 496 14.56 -21.37 58.77
C CYS A 496 13.91 -20.74 57.53
N SER A 497 13.04 -19.74 57.72
CA SER A 497 12.41 -19.00 56.60
C SER A 497 13.43 -18.14 55.85
N LEU A 498 14.42 -17.58 56.56
CA LEU A 498 15.52 -16.82 55.97
C LEU A 498 16.44 -17.76 55.17
N ILE A 499 16.76 -18.94 55.70
CA ILE A 499 17.53 -19.96 54.98
C ILE A 499 16.79 -20.39 53.71
N LEU A 500 15.49 -20.68 53.79
CA LEU A 500 14.69 -21.04 52.62
C LEU A 500 14.72 -19.94 51.54
N ARG A 501 14.56 -18.67 51.93
CA ARG A 501 14.67 -17.52 51.01
C ARG A 501 16.05 -17.42 50.38
N ALA A 502 17.10 -17.48 51.20
CA ALA A 502 18.48 -17.42 50.72
C ALA A 502 18.80 -18.57 49.74
N VAL A 503 18.31 -19.79 50.00
CA VAL A 503 18.47 -20.93 49.09
C VAL A 503 17.71 -20.71 47.78
N THR A 504 16.50 -20.15 47.82
CA THR A 504 15.76 -19.84 46.58
C THR A 504 16.42 -18.74 45.76
N GLU A 505 16.92 -17.69 46.40
CA GLU A 505 17.64 -16.59 45.77
C GLU A 505 18.99 -17.05 45.20
N LEU A 506 19.72 -17.90 45.93
CA LEU A 506 20.94 -18.54 45.44
C LEU A 506 20.66 -19.36 44.18
N GLY A 507 19.59 -20.18 44.19
CA GLY A 507 19.20 -20.97 43.02
C GLY A 507 18.75 -20.11 41.85
N GLN A 508 18.17 -18.93 42.09
CA GLN A 508 17.86 -17.97 41.02
C GLN A 508 19.14 -17.35 40.45
N THR A 509 20.03 -16.87 41.31
CA THR A 509 21.33 -16.28 40.94
C THR A 509 22.19 -17.28 40.16
N GLU A 510 22.19 -18.55 40.54
CA GLU A 510 22.92 -19.61 39.84
C GLU A 510 22.39 -19.82 38.42
N ARG A 511 21.06 -19.80 38.21
CA ARG A 511 20.45 -19.90 36.87
C ARG A 511 20.78 -18.69 36.01
N GLU A 512 20.70 -17.49 36.59
CA GLU A 512 21.07 -16.23 35.90
C GLU A 512 22.55 -16.24 35.52
N SER A 513 23.43 -16.64 36.43
CA SER A 513 24.85 -16.82 36.17
C SER A 513 25.10 -17.81 35.04
N ARG A 514 24.43 -18.97 35.04
CA ARG A 514 24.56 -19.97 33.98
C ARG A 514 24.10 -19.45 32.62
N ASN A 515 22.99 -18.70 32.58
CA ASN A 515 22.48 -18.07 31.36
C ASN A 515 23.47 -17.01 30.83
N LEU A 516 24.03 -16.18 31.71
CA LEU A 516 25.08 -15.22 31.33
C LEU A 516 26.34 -15.93 30.80
N TYR A 517 26.75 -17.05 31.41
CA TYR A 517 27.86 -17.86 30.89
C TYR A 517 27.57 -18.40 29.50
N GLU A 518 26.36 -18.92 29.26
CA GLU A 518 25.93 -19.40 27.94
C GLU A 518 25.93 -18.26 26.92
N GLN A 519 25.44 -17.08 27.27
CA GLN A 519 25.50 -15.89 26.42
C GLN A 519 26.94 -15.51 26.09
N ILE A 520 27.83 -15.47 27.07
CA ILE A 520 29.25 -15.21 26.84
C ILE A 520 29.86 -16.24 25.88
N GLU A 521 29.52 -17.52 26.03
CA GLU A 521 30.01 -18.58 25.16
C GLU A 521 29.48 -18.45 23.74
N THR A 522 28.20 -18.09 23.57
CA THR A 522 27.63 -17.80 22.24
C THR A 522 28.31 -16.59 21.59
N GLU A 523 28.58 -15.51 22.32
CA GLU A 523 29.28 -14.33 21.78
C GLU A 523 30.75 -14.64 21.45
N LYS A 524 31.42 -15.45 22.27
CA LYS A 524 32.77 -15.95 21.96
C LYS A 524 32.78 -16.79 20.68
N SER A 525 31.79 -17.68 20.50
CA SER A 525 31.69 -18.54 19.31
C SER A 525 31.46 -17.76 18.01
N LYS A 526 30.96 -16.52 18.09
CA LYS A 526 30.77 -15.67 16.90
C LYS A 526 32.09 -15.15 16.32
N GLU A 527 33.21 -15.27 17.03
CA GLU A 527 34.55 -14.87 16.59
C GLU A 527 34.61 -13.46 15.99
N ILE A 528 33.83 -12.52 16.58
CA ILE A 528 33.66 -11.16 16.04
C ILE A 528 35.00 -10.42 15.99
N SER A 529 35.88 -10.66 16.96
CA SER A 529 37.23 -10.09 16.99
C SER A 529 38.07 -10.51 15.77
N LEU A 530 38.07 -11.80 15.42
CA LEU A 530 38.81 -12.31 14.25
C LEU A 530 38.21 -11.79 12.94
N LYS A 531 36.89 -11.64 12.88
CA LYS A 531 36.20 -11.04 11.73
C LYS A 531 36.53 -9.56 11.57
N LEU A 532 36.55 -8.80 12.67
CA LEU A 532 36.96 -7.39 12.67
C LEU A 532 38.41 -7.23 12.24
N GLU A 533 39.32 -8.08 12.73
CA GLU A 533 40.74 -8.06 12.36
C GLU A 533 40.93 -8.31 10.84
N ARG A 534 40.18 -9.26 10.27
CA ARG A 534 40.15 -9.48 8.81
C ARG A 534 39.65 -8.26 8.06
N VAL A 535 38.52 -7.67 8.46
CA VAL A 535 37.98 -6.48 7.81
C VAL A 535 38.95 -5.30 7.88
N THR A 536 39.64 -5.11 9.01
CA THR A 536 40.67 -4.06 9.13
C THR A 536 41.89 -4.33 8.25
N SER A 537 42.28 -5.60 8.10
CA SER A 537 43.35 -5.99 7.18
C SER A 537 42.96 -5.73 5.72
N ASP A 538 41.74 -6.08 5.34
CA ASP A 538 41.21 -5.87 3.99
C ASP A 538 41.10 -4.37 3.66
N LEU A 539 40.63 -3.55 4.61
CA LEU A 539 40.60 -2.09 4.47
C LEU A 539 41.99 -1.51 4.28
N ALA A 540 42.97 -1.94 5.08
CA ALA A 540 44.35 -1.50 4.93
C ALA A 540 44.97 -1.91 3.58
N GLN A 541 44.53 -3.04 3.02
CA GLN A 541 44.94 -3.47 1.67
C GLN A 541 44.31 -2.60 0.59
N ILE A 542 43.02 -2.27 0.70
CA ILE A 542 42.33 -1.36 -0.22
C ILE A 542 42.93 0.05 -0.16
N GLU A 543 43.27 0.55 1.03
CA GLU A 543 43.97 1.83 1.19
C GLU A 543 45.34 1.82 0.49
N LYS A 544 46.09 0.72 0.61
CA LYS A 544 47.35 0.57 -0.15
C LYS A 544 47.12 0.54 -1.66
N GLU A 545 46.14 -0.24 -2.13
CA GLU A 545 45.83 -0.36 -3.55
C GLU A 545 45.36 0.97 -4.14
N THR A 546 44.47 1.68 -3.47
CA THR A 546 44.03 3.03 -3.85
C THR A 546 45.19 4.02 -3.89
N HIS A 547 46.08 4.03 -2.90
CA HIS A 547 47.30 4.84 -2.94
C HIS A 547 48.21 4.48 -4.14
N THR A 548 48.36 3.19 -4.46
CA THR A 548 49.16 2.78 -5.61
C THR A 548 48.53 3.17 -6.95
N LEU A 549 47.19 3.15 -7.04
CA LEU A 549 46.46 3.56 -8.23
C LEU A 549 46.55 5.07 -8.46
N VAL A 550 46.39 5.87 -7.40
CA VAL A 550 46.55 7.33 -7.46
C VAL A 550 47.97 7.71 -7.92
N ASN A 551 49.00 7.08 -7.35
CA ASN A 551 50.39 7.32 -7.76
C ASN A 551 50.69 6.88 -9.21
N ARG A 552 49.87 5.97 -9.77
CA ARG A 552 50.00 5.47 -11.15
C ARG A 552 49.24 6.32 -12.17
N THR A 553 48.28 7.12 -11.71
CA THR A 553 47.57 8.11 -12.53
C THR A 553 48.28 9.47 -12.58
N GLU A 554 49.20 9.73 -11.66
CA GLU A 554 49.99 10.97 -11.58
C GLU A 554 51.34 10.92 -12.33
N ASN A 555 51.74 9.76 -12.86
CA ASN A 555 52.87 9.58 -13.79
C ASN A 555 52.34 9.21 -15.17
#